data_AF-A0A060CI71-F1
#
_entry.id   AF-A0A060CI71-F1
#
_cell.length_a   1.000
_cell.length_b   1.000
_cell.length_c   1.000
_cell.angle_alpha   90.00
_cell.angle_beta   90.00
_cell.angle_gamma   90.00
#
_symmetry.space_group_name_H-M   'P 1'
#
loop_
_entity.id
_entity.type
_entity.pdbx_description
1 polymer ?
#
loop_
_entity_poly.entity_id
_entity_poly.type
_entity_poly.pdbx_seq_one_letter_code
_entity_poly.pdbx_strand_id
1 'polypeptide(L)'
;MQLGEAGRARVWRERAEEIKARILTEAWSEKRGAFVESFGGETLDASVLLMAEVGFIDPRDPRFVGTVDQLEKALAKGPHMMRYEASDDFGIPEVAFNICA
;
A
#
# COMPACT_ATOMS: atom_id res chain seq x y z
N MET A 1 1.61 -22.07 19.32
CA MET A 1 0.34 -22.81 19.59
C MET A 1 -0.45 -22.87 18.28
N GLN A 2 -0.85 -24.05 17.82
CA GLN A 2 -1.74 -24.21 16.66
C GLN A 2 -3.07 -24.77 17.18
N LEU A 3 -4.19 -24.25 16.66
CA LEU A 3 -5.54 -24.56 17.17
C LEU A 3 -6.11 -25.90 16.68
N GLY A 4 -5.37 -26.70 15.89
CA GLY A 4 -5.86 -27.96 15.32
C GLY A 4 -6.80 -27.82 14.10
N GLU A 5 -7.10 -26.60 13.68
CA GLU A 5 -8.05 -26.27 12.60
C GLU A 5 -7.42 -26.28 11.19
N ALA A 6 -6.80 -27.39 10.80
CA ALA A 6 -6.03 -27.48 9.54
C ALA A 6 -6.86 -27.15 8.28
N GLY A 7 -8.13 -27.58 8.25
CA GLY A 7 -9.05 -27.30 7.14
C GLY A 7 -9.33 -25.80 6.98
N ARG A 8 -9.63 -25.09 8.08
CA ARG A 8 -9.86 -23.63 8.04
C ARG A 8 -8.60 -22.86 7.69
N ALA A 9 -7.45 -23.29 8.23
CA ALA A 9 -6.17 -22.68 7.92
C ALA A 9 -5.83 -22.78 6.42
N ARG A 10 -6.18 -23.91 5.77
CA ARG A 10 -6.05 -24.07 4.32
C ARG A 10 -6.94 -23.09 3.56
N VAL A 11 -8.22 -23.02 3.90
CA VAL A 11 -9.19 -22.10 3.26
C VAL A 11 -8.71 -20.64 3.36
N TRP A 12 -8.26 -20.21 4.53
CA TRP A 12 -7.77 -18.84 4.70
C TRP A 12 -6.50 -18.55 3.91
N ARG A 13 -5.57 -19.50 3.84
CA ARG A 13 -4.38 -19.33 2.99
C ARG A 13 -4.75 -19.22 1.52
N GLU A 14 -5.59 -20.11 1.00
CA GLU A 14 -6.01 -20.08 -0.40
C GLU A 14 -6.68 -18.74 -0.76
N ARG A 15 -7.54 -18.21 0.13
CA ARG A 15 -8.15 -16.88 -0.07
C ARG A 15 -7.17 -15.72 0.07
N ALA A 16 -6.23 -15.79 0.99
CA ALA A 16 -5.20 -14.77 1.15
C ALA A 16 -4.30 -14.70 -0.09
N GLU A 17 -3.91 -15.84 -0.68
CA GLU A 17 -3.14 -15.88 -1.92
C GLU A 17 -3.93 -15.30 -3.11
N GLU A 18 -5.23 -15.61 -3.22
CA GLU A 18 -6.11 -15.04 -4.24
C GLU A 18 -6.19 -13.51 -4.13
N ILE A 19 -6.43 -12.99 -2.91
CA ILE A 19 -6.49 -11.55 -2.66
C ILE A 19 -5.13 -10.89 -2.91
N LYS A 20 -4.03 -11.53 -2.47
CA LYS A 20 -2.67 -11.04 -2.67
C LYS A 20 -2.33 -10.90 -4.15
N ALA A 21 -2.61 -11.94 -4.95
CA ALA A 21 -2.37 -11.93 -6.38
C ALA A 21 -3.15 -10.80 -7.08
N ARG A 22 -4.41 -10.59 -6.68
CA ARG A 22 -5.24 -9.51 -7.21
C ARG A 22 -4.70 -8.13 -6.85
N ILE A 23 -4.38 -7.87 -5.58
CA ILE A 23 -3.81 -6.58 -5.16
C ILE A 23 -2.50 -6.29 -5.89
N LEU A 24 -1.59 -7.27 -5.97
CA LEU A 24 -0.30 -7.10 -6.65
C LEU A 24 -0.41 -6.80 -8.15
N THR A 25 -1.56 -7.11 -8.75
CA THR A 25 -1.83 -6.91 -10.18
C THR A 25 -2.67 -5.66 -10.42
N GLU A 26 -3.81 -5.54 -9.73
CA GLU A 26 -4.83 -4.53 -10.00
C GLU A 26 -4.53 -3.18 -9.31
N ALA A 27 -3.75 -3.18 -8.23
CA ALA A 27 -3.32 -1.94 -7.55
C ALA A 27 -2.00 -1.38 -8.09
N TRP A 28 -1.30 -2.10 -8.98
CA TRP A 28 -0.10 -1.60 -9.64
C TRP A 28 -0.49 -0.68 -10.80
N SER A 29 -0.05 0.57 -10.75
CA SER A 29 -0.25 1.53 -11.84
C SER A 29 1.04 1.66 -12.65
N GLU A 30 1.07 1.07 -13.84
CA GLU A 30 2.22 1.22 -14.77
C GLU A 30 2.52 2.67 -15.11
N LYS A 31 1.48 3.52 -15.20
CA LYS A 31 1.62 4.94 -15.51
C LYS A 31 2.34 5.69 -14.38
N ARG A 32 2.07 5.33 -13.13
CA ARG A 32 2.72 5.94 -11.97
C ARG A 32 4.04 5.25 -11.64
N GLY A 33 4.20 3.99 -12.01
CA GLY A 33 5.28 3.14 -11.54
C GLY A 33 5.19 2.91 -10.02
N ALA A 34 3.97 2.77 -9.50
CA ALA A 34 3.68 2.66 -8.07
C ALA A 34 2.42 1.84 -7.79
N PHE A 35 2.33 1.27 -6.59
CA PHE A 35 1.06 0.83 -6.03
C PHE A 35 0.22 2.05 -5.60
N VAL A 36 -1.05 2.05 -5.97
CA VAL A 36 -2.01 3.15 -5.76
C VAL A 36 -3.13 2.77 -4.79
N GLU A 37 -3.91 3.76 -4.32
CA GLU A 37 -4.92 3.56 -3.27
C GLU A 37 -6.06 2.59 -3.64
N SER A 38 -6.32 2.41 -4.94
CA SER A 38 -7.48 1.66 -5.45
C SER A 38 -7.17 0.92 -6.76
N PHE A 39 -7.93 -0.14 -7.03
CA PHE A 39 -7.77 -0.93 -8.24
C PHE A 39 -8.12 -0.13 -9.49
N GLY A 40 -7.23 -0.17 -10.48
CA GLY A 40 -7.38 0.61 -11.72
C GLY A 40 -7.31 2.14 -11.53
N GLY A 41 -6.98 2.61 -10.32
CA GLY A 41 -6.81 4.03 -10.01
C GLY A 41 -5.41 4.55 -10.36
N GLU A 42 -5.18 5.83 -10.04
CA GLU A 42 -3.88 6.49 -10.22
C GLU A 42 -3.45 7.34 -9.02
N THR A 43 -4.33 7.53 -8.03
CA THR A 43 -4.09 8.35 -6.83
C THR A 43 -3.07 7.68 -5.92
N LEU A 44 -2.09 8.47 -5.47
CA LEU A 44 -1.11 8.04 -4.49
C LEU A 44 -1.60 8.27 -3.06
N ASP A 45 -1.40 7.25 -2.20
CA ASP A 45 -1.71 7.29 -0.77
C ASP A 45 -0.55 6.65 0.02
N ALA A 46 -0.07 7.33 1.06
CA ALA A 46 1.03 6.90 1.91
C ALA A 46 0.74 5.62 2.73
N SER A 47 -0.53 5.24 2.92
CA SER A 47 -0.95 4.00 3.58
C SER A 47 -0.49 2.75 2.84
N VAL A 48 -0.17 2.84 1.54
CA VAL A 48 0.43 1.76 0.75
C VAL A 48 1.78 1.31 1.35
N LEU A 49 2.47 2.17 2.11
CA LEU A 49 3.70 1.82 2.82
C LEU A 49 3.49 0.70 3.86
N LEU A 50 2.26 0.51 4.36
CA LEU A 50 1.90 -0.58 5.26
C LEU A 50 2.05 -1.97 4.62
N MET A 51 2.10 -2.07 3.28
CA MET A 51 2.35 -3.35 2.59
C MET A 51 3.66 -4.01 3.06
N ALA A 52 4.72 -3.21 3.29
CA ALA A 52 5.96 -3.75 3.82
C ALA A 52 5.84 -4.09 5.32
N GLU A 53 5.19 -3.23 6.10
CA GLU A 53 5.06 -3.40 7.55
C GLU A 53 4.32 -4.68 7.94
N VAL A 54 3.22 -4.99 7.24
CA VAL A 54 2.41 -6.20 7.50
C VAL A 54 2.95 -7.44 6.79
N GLY A 55 4.12 -7.35 6.13
CA GLY A 55 4.74 -8.46 5.40
C GLY A 55 3.99 -8.86 4.13
N PHE A 56 3.20 -7.96 3.55
CA PHE A 56 2.45 -8.21 2.32
C PHE A 56 3.38 -8.34 1.10
N ILE A 57 4.41 -7.50 1.02
CA ILE A 57 5.42 -7.49 -0.04
C ILE A 57 6.83 -7.44 0.55
N ASP A 58 7.83 -7.97 -0.17
CA ASP A 58 9.22 -7.78 0.22
C ASP A 58 9.55 -6.28 0.15
N PRO A 59 10.09 -5.65 1.22
CA PRO A 59 10.48 -4.24 1.20
C PRO A 59 11.52 -3.90 0.12
N ARG A 60 12.20 -4.90 -0.45
CA ARG A 60 13.16 -4.77 -1.55
C ARG A 60 12.57 -5.10 -2.93
N ASP A 61 11.27 -5.43 -3.03
CA ASP A 61 10.62 -5.59 -4.34
C ASP A 61 10.78 -4.27 -5.12
N PRO A 62 11.32 -4.28 -6.36
CA PRO A 62 11.52 -3.07 -7.14
C PRO A 62 10.26 -2.23 -7.31
N ARG A 63 9.07 -2.85 -7.36
CA ARG A 63 7.79 -2.14 -7.42
C ARG A 63 7.49 -1.39 -6.12
N PHE A 64 7.81 -1.99 -4.97
CA PHE A 64 7.64 -1.31 -3.68
C PHE A 64 8.63 -0.17 -3.51
N VAL A 65 9.90 -0.37 -3.85
CA VAL A 65 10.91 0.70 -3.83
C VAL A 65 10.50 1.85 -4.75
N GLY A 66 10.07 1.55 -5.98
CA GLY A 66 9.53 2.57 -6.90
C GLY A 66 8.30 3.29 -6.33
N THR A 67 7.43 2.59 -5.60
CA THR A 67 6.30 3.20 -4.91
C THR A 67 6.75 4.21 -3.86
N VAL A 68 7.74 3.87 -3.03
CA VAL A 68 8.33 4.79 -2.04
C VAL A 68 8.87 6.05 -2.73
N ASP A 69 9.61 5.88 -3.83
CA ASP A 69 10.18 7.02 -4.58
C ASP A 69 9.09 7.93 -5.17
N GLN A 70 7.96 7.37 -5.63
CA GLN A 70 6.84 8.16 -6.15
C GLN A 70 6.09 8.88 -5.04
N LEU A 71 5.87 8.22 -3.90
CA LEU A 71 5.25 8.83 -2.73
C LEU A 71 6.09 9.99 -2.20
N GLU A 72 7.42 9.84 -2.12
CA GLU A 72 8.31 10.93 -1.73
C GLU A 72 8.18 12.13 -2.67
N LYS A 73 8.19 11.91 -3.99
CA LYS A 73 8.07 13.01 -4.97
C LYS A 73 6.72 13.72 -4.93
N ALA A 74 5.63 12.99 -4.71
CA ALA A 74 4.28 13.52 -4.82
C ALA A 74 3.71 14.04 -3.50
N LEU A 75 4.05 13.39 -2.38
CA LEU A 75 3.40 13.63 -1.09
C LEU A 75 4.33 14.25 -0.04
N ALA A 76 5.65 14.29 -0.26
CA ALA A 76 6.55 14.92 0.70
C ALA A 76 6.43 16.46 0.66
N LYS A 77 6.28 17.06 1.84
CA LYS A 77 6.34 18.50 2.10
C LYS A 77 7.39 18.75 3.17
N GLY A 78 8.62 19.05 2.74
CA GLY A 78 9.76 19.16 3.65
C GLY A 78 10.05 17.81 4.34
N PRO A 79 10.18 17.76 5.67
CA PRO A 79 10.44 16.51 6.39
C PRO A 79 9.18 15.65 6.63
N HIS A 80 8.04 16.02 6.06
CA HIS A 80 6.74 15.40 6.33
C HIS A 80 6.15 14.76 5.09
N MET A 81 5.50 13.61 5.25
CA MET A 81 4.72 12.95 4.19
C MET A 81 3.24 13.28 4.36
N MET A 82 2.54 13.69 3.31
CA MET A 82 1.08 13.85 3.32
C MET A 82 0.40 12.51 3.05
N ARG A 83 -0.86 12.33 3.49
CA ARG A 83 -1.54 11.05 3.33
C ARG A 83 -1.96 10.76 1.89
N TYR A 84 -2.63 11.69 1.22
CA TYR A 84 -3.15 11.49 -0.14
C TYR A 84 -2.77 12.66 -1.05
N GLU A 85 -2.67 12.38 -2.35
CA GLU A 85 -2.43 13.39 -3.40
C GLU A 85 -3.69 14.23 -3.67
N ALA A 86 -4.86 13.60 -3.62
CA ALA A 86 -6.13 14.26 -3.86
C ALA A 86 -6.56 15.09 -2.65
N SER A 87 -7.21 16.22 -2.93
CA SER A 87 -7.98 16.94 -1.92
C SER A 87 -9.19 16.10 -1.50
N ASP A 88 -9.37 15.93 -0.20
CA ASP A 88 -10.54 15.26 0.37
C ASP A 88 -11.61 16.29 0.78
N ASP A 89 -12.66 15.83 1.46
CA ASP A 89 -13.73 16.70 1.99
C ASP A 89 -13.21 17.74 3.01
N PHE A 90 -11.95 17.61 3.46
CA PHE A 90 -11.25 18.52 4.37
C PHE A 90 -10.21 19.40 3.66
N GLY A 91 -10.05 19.28 2.33
CA GLY A 91 -9.14 20.08 1.51
C GLY A 91 -7.80 19.40 1.24
N ILE A 92 -6.75 20.20 1.03
CA ILE A 92 -5.40 19.68 0.83
C ILE A 92 -4.85 19.26 2.20
N PRO A 93 -4.29 18.05 2.37
CA PRO A 93 -3.71 17.63 3.64
C PRO A 93 -2.65 18.62 4.16
N GLU A 94 -2.83 19.07 5.40
CA GLU A 94 -1.90 19.95 6.13
C GLU A 94 -1.12 19.21 7.22
N VAL A 95 -1.56 18.01 7.60
CA VAL A 95 -0.97 17.21 8.69
C VAL A 95 -0.19 16.04 8.13
N ALA A 96 0.98 15.78 8.73
CA ALA A 96 1.85 14.68 8.36
C ALA A 96 1.21 13.32 8.67
N PHE A 97 1.39 12.37 7.74
CA PHE A 97 1.13 10.96 7.94
C PHE A 97 2.34 10.29 8.60
N ASN A 98 2.14 9.76 9.80
CA ASN A 98 3.14 8.98 10.51
C ASN A 98 2.74 7.51 10.44
N ILE A 99 3.58 6.69 9.81
CA ILE A 99 3.35 5.24 9.66
C ILE A 99 3.37 4.55 11.03
N CYS A 100 4.28 4.97 11.91
CA CYS A 100 4.38 4.47 13.29
C CYS A 100 3.68 5.46 14.23
N ALA A 101 2.51 5.08 14.75
CA ALA A 101 1.81 5.79 15.83
C ALA A 101 1.73 4.92 17.08
#